data_AF-W9VJZ4-F1
#
_entry.id   AF-W9VJZ4-F1
#
_cell.length_a   1.000
_cell.length_b   1.000
_cell.length_c   1.000
_cell.angle_alpha   90.00
_cell.angle_beta   90.00
_cell.angle_gamma   90.00
#
_symmetry.space_group_name_H-M   'P 1'
#
loop_
_entity.id
_entity.type
_entity.pdbx_description
1 polymer ?
#
loop_
_entity_poly.entity_id
_entity_poly.type
_entity_poly.pdbx_seq_one_letter_code
_entity_poly.pdbx_strand_id
1 'polypeptide(L)'
;MAPPFRADQVGSLLRPKSLVEARRRALLPRDNLRAGSRAGESQGEDKGEDGVKHENDIPTGHAQVQNTGDADADPETLLKREQDHAIKAVVSDQLSRGILPITTGEYERSIFYGNFFESLAGFEMRYTPLEHFRAGFPTNRPLLEWGVKGRDAGFPTANPVRHAKSAYLDDWLFLRSLLPADRWGDCKMTVPPPGWWHVQLKEPFDKDLYGSDEALLGDLSAALRREIRTLYDAGLRVVQVDDPNLSFFCDEEWIATCKAENVDLDRLLELYIKSHTDAVAHLPPDLTVGIHICRGNFPNGVGLASGSYERIAQKIFTETPYSVFYLEFDSPRAGDFTPLKYLPREKAVVLGVVTTKSAEMESLEALKDRVYQAADVIAEGQGGGRTREDALRDNLAVSPQCGFASDHSEGGVGMTRETMWEKLDLVKRLAEEIWPGWSTR
;
A
#
# COMPACT_ATOMS: atom_id res chain seq x y z
N MET A 1 18.12 -9.51 13.29
CA MET A 1 18.58 -8.12 13.07
C MET A 1 17.51 -7.22 13.65
N ALA A 2 17.89 -6.19 14.42
CA ALA A 2 16.88 -5.22 14.89
C ALA A 2 16.24 -4.50 13.70
N PRO A 3 14.97 -4.10 13.78
CA PRO A 3 14.34 -3.31 12.71
C PRO A 3 15.11 -2.01 12.47
N PRO A 4 15.16 -1.50 11.22
CA PRO A 4 15.97 -0.34 10.84
C PRO A 4 15.57 0.94 11.58
N PHE A 5 14.28 1.04 11.95
CA PHE A 5 13.68 2.16 12.69
C PHE A 5 12.80 1.60 13.82
N ARG A 6 12.72 2.27 14.99
CA ARG A 6 11.82 1.86 16.08
C ARG A 6 10.45 2.53 15.98
N ALA A 7 10.40 3.81 15.60
CA ALA A 7 9.22 4.41 15.02
C ALA A 7 9.37 4.37 13.50
N ASP A 8 8.48 3.66 12.83
CA ASP A 8 8.42 3.53 11.38
C ASP A 8 7.05 4.05 10.90
N GLN A 9 6.88 4.18 9.59
CA GLN A 9 5.63 4.53 8.94
C GLN A 9 5.49 3.72 7.64
N VAL A 10 4.27 3.31 7.27
CA VAL A 10 4.10 2.35 6.18
C VAL A 10 4.56 2.88 4.82
N GLY A 11 4.20 4.11 4.45
CA GLY A 11 4.59 4.68 3.16
C GLY A 11 3.79 5.90 2.77
N SER A 12 2.50 5.71 2.46
CA SER A 12 1.61 6.76 1.95
C SER A 12 1.18 7.78 3.01
N LEU A 13 1.12 9.04 2.61
CA LEU A 13 0.74 10.19 3.43
C LEU A 13 -0.45 10.94 2.79
N LEU A 14 -1.19 11.73 3.58
CA LEU A 14 -2.29 12.55 3.07
C LEU A 14 -1.79 13.66 2.16
N ARG A 15 -2.30 13.69 0.93
CA ARG A 15 -1.84 14.59 -0.12
C ARG A 15 -2.33 16.03 0.15
N PRO A 16 -1.57 17.05 -0.25
CA PRO A 16 -2.07 18.42 -0.16
C PRO A 16 -3.20 18.63 -1.16
N LYS A 17 -4.15 19.52 -0.84
CA LYS A 17 -5.30 19.81 -1.70
C LYS A 17 -4.92 20.18 -3.13
N SER A 18 -3.79 20.88 -3.33
CA SER A 18 -3.30 21.26 -4.65
C SER A 18 -2.96 20.04 -5.52
N LEU A 19 -2.31 19.03 -4.93
CA LEU A 19 -1.96 17.79 -5.63
C LEU A 19 -3.20 16.96 -5.97
N VAL A 20 -4.17 16.88 -5.05
CA VAL A 20 -5.45 16.19 -5.29
C VAL A 20 -6.19 16.82 -6.47
N GLU A 21 -6.25 18.15 -6.50
CA GLU A 21 -6.92 18.89 -7.57
C GLU A 21 -6.17 18.79 -8.92
N ALA A 22 -4.84 18.90 -8.91
CA ALA A 22 -4.03 18.72 -10.12
C ALA A 22 -4.22 17.32 -10.72
N ARG A 23 -4.27 16.29 -9.87
CA ARG A 23 -4.51 14.91 -10.30
C ARG A 23 -5.90 14.72 -10.89
N ARG A 24 -6.93 15.28 -10.26
CA ARG A 24 -8.30 15.26 -10.81
C ARG A 24 -8.31 15.85 -12.23
N ARG A 25 -7.67 17.00 -12.44
CA ARG A 25 -7.58 17.65 -13.76
C ARG A 25 -6.87 16.79 -14.81
N ALA A 26 -5.79 16.11 -14.43
CA ALA A 26 -5.04 15.23 -15.34
C ALA A 26 -5.79 13.94 -15.69
N LEU A 27 -6.66 13.43 -14.81
CA LEU A 27 -7.40 12.18 -15.01
C LEU A 27 -8.75 12.37 -15.73
N LEU A 28 -9.38 13.55 -15.64
CA LEU A 28 -10.66 13.86 -16.31
C LEU A 28 -10.72 13.48 -17.81
N PRO A 29 -9.68 13.72 -18.64
CA PRO A 29 -9.69 13.29 -20.03
C PRO A 29 -9.75 11.75 -20.19
N ARG A 30 -9.08 11.00 -19.31
CA ARG A 30 -9.04 9.52 -19.35
C ARG A 30 -10.37 8.92 -18.92
N ASP A 31 -11.02 9.50 -17.92
CA ASP A 31 -12.34 9.06 -17.45
C ASP A 31 -13.44 9.35 -18.49
N ASN A 32 -13.36 10.48 -19.19
CA ASN A 32 -14.28 10.81 -20.28
C ASN A 32 -14.13 9.87 -21.49
N LEU A 33 -12.90 9.45 -21.81
CA LEU A 33 -12.65 8.43 -22.84
C LEU A 33 -13.23 7.06 -22.46
N ARG A 34 -13.18 6.70 -21.16
CA ARG A 34 -13.79 5.47 -20.63
C ARG A 34 -15.32 5.54 -20.59
N ALA A 35 -15.90 6.73 -20.39
CA ALA A 35 -17.34 6.97 -20.47
C ALA A 35 -17.86 7.05 -21.93
N GLY A 36 -16.96 7.10 -22.92
CA GLY A 36 -17.22 7.30 -24.34
C GLY A 36 -17.66 6.06 -25.12
N SER A 37 -18.79 5.45 -24.73
CA SER A 37 -19.62 4.63 -25.63
C SER A 37 -21.11 4.74 -25.28
N ARG A 38 -21.56 5.94 -24.87
CA ARG A 38 -22.99 6.30 -24.82
C ARG A 38 -23.31 7.28 -25.94
N ALA A 39 -23.28 6.79 -27.17
CA ALA A 39 -23.87 7.49 -28.31
C ALA A 39 -24.49 6.45 -29.25
N GLY A 40 -25.71 6.05 -28.91
CA GLY A 40 -26.55 5.15 -29.69
C GLY A 40 -27.83 4.89 -28.91
N GLU A 41 -28.97 5.14 -29.54
CA GLU A 41 -30.35 5.09 -29.02
C GLU A 41 -30.81 6.39 -28.34
N SER A 42 -31.89 7.06 -28.75
CA SER A 42 -32.77 6.98 -29.91
C SER A 42 -33.62 8.25 -29.86
N GLN A 43 -33.84 8.89 -31.01
CA GLN A 43 -34.85 9.93 -31.15
C GLN A 43 -36.21 9.37 -30.73
N GLY A 44 -36.85 10.03 -29.77
CA GLY A 44 -38.24 9.82 -29.39
C GLY A 44 -38.85 11.19 -29.17
N GLU A 45 -39.70 11.60 -30.11
CA GLU A 45 -40.58 12.75 -30.00
C GLU A 45 -41.49 12.60 -28.77
N ASP A 46 -41.66 13.67 -27.99
CA ASP A 46 -42.95 13.88 -27.32
C ASP A 46 -43.25 15.38 -27.15
N LYS A 47 -44.50 15.72 -27.45
CA LYS A 47 -45.11 17.04 -27.33
C LYS A 47 -45.88 17.06 -26.01
N GLY A 48 -45.86 18.17 -25.26
CA GLY A 48 -46.92 18.47 -24.31
C GLY A 48 -46.51 19.35 -23.13
N GLU A 49 -47.22 20.46 -23.00
CA GLU A 49 -47.28 21.45 -21.91
C GLU A 49 -47.44 20.77 -20.52
N ASP A 50 -47.01 21.28 -19.36
CA ASP A 50 -47.44 22.52 -18.73
C ASP A 50 -46.59 22.79 -17.45
N GLY A 51 -46.67 24.03 -16.93
CA GLY A 51 -45.74 24.64 -15.98
C GLY A 51 -45.59 24.04 -14.56
N VAL A 52 -44.54 24.53 -13.87
CA VAL A 52 -44.61 25.33 -12.63
C VAL A 52 -43.18 25.74 -12.25
N LYS A 53 -43.03 27.04 -11.96
CA LYS A 53 -41.79 27.70 -11.55
C LYS A 53 -41.49 27.39 -10.08
N HIS A 54 -40.22 27.12 -9.75
CA HIS A 54 -39.68 27.42 -8.43
C HIS A 54 -38.31 28.09 -8.57
N GLU A 55 -38.28 29.38 -8.21
CA GLU A 55 -37.10 30.19 -7.97
C GLU A 55 -36.34 29.66 -6.75
N ASN A 56 -35.02 29.62 -6.85
CA ASN A 56 -34.11 29.74 -5.71
C ASN A 56 -32.78 30.29 -6.21
N ASP A 57 -32.64 31.61 -6.12
CA ASP A 57 -31.41 32.37 -6.34
C ASP A 57 -30.35 32.01 -5.30
N ILE A 58 -29.13 31.71 -5.75
CA ILE A 58 -27.91 31.72 -4.93
C ILE A 58 -26.94 32.72 -5.56
N PRO A 59 -26.38 33.69 -4.80
CA PRO A 59 -25.60 34.78 -5.38
C PRO A 59 -24.22 34.31 -5.86
N THR A 60 -23.91 34.60 -7.13
CA THR A 60 -22.57 34.46 -7.72
C THR A 60 -21.67 35.62 -7.30
N GLY A 61 -20.94 35.44 -6.19
CA GLY A 61 -19.82 36.31 -5.83
C GLY A 61 -18.61 36.01 -6.71
N HIS A 62 -18.37 36.83 -7.74
CA HIS A 62 -17.14 36.84 -8.51
C HIS A 62 -15.97 37.33 -7.65
N ALA A 63 -15.25 36.40 -7.01
CA ALA A 63 -13.91 36.66 -6.52
C ALA A 63 -12.93 36.57 -7.70
N GLN A 64 -12.34 37.71 -8.08
CA GLN A 64 -11.27 37.77 -9.08
C GLN A 64 -10.05 36.99 -8.58
N VAL A 65 -9.83 35.81 -9.17
CA VAL A 65 -8.57 35.07 -9.01
C VAL A 65 -7.52 35.80 -9.83
N GLN A 66 -6.47 36.27 -9.15
CA GLN A 66 -5.29 36.85 -9.79
C GLN A 66 -4.64 35.80 -10.69
N ASN A 67 -4.67 36.08 -12.00
CA ASN A 67 -4.12 35.24 -13.05
C ASN A 67 -2.59 35.33 -13.01
N THR A 68 -1.93 34.31 -12.45
CA THR A 68 -0.48 34.16 -12.49
C THR A 68 -0.14 33.15 -13.59
N GLY A 69 0.25 33.64 -14.76
CA GLY A 69 1.15 33.04 -15.77
C GLY A 69 1.04 31.58 -16.25
N ASP A 70 0.16 30.72 -15.72
CA ASP A 70 0.22 29.26 -15.88
C ASP A 70 -0.90 28.66 -16.77
N ALA A 71 -1.64 29.49 -17.52
CA ALA A 71 -2.80 29.04 -18.30
C ALA A 71 -2.47 28.08 -19.47
N ASP A 72 -1.19 27.92 -19.84
CA ASP A 72 -0.75 27.20 -21.04
C ASP A 72 -0.02 25.86 -20.76
N ALA A 73 0.16 25.45 -19.51
CA ALA A 73 0.76 24.15 -19.20
C ALA A 73 -0.27 23.03 -19.38
N ASP A 74 0.09 21.96 -20.09
CA ASP A 74 -0.78 20.78 -20.20
C ASP A 74 -1.01 20.13 -18.81
N PRO A 75 -2.15 19.42 -18.61
CA PRO A 75 -2.49 18.86 -17.30
C PRO A 75 -1.47 17.88 -16.71
N GLU A 76 -0.70 17.16 -17.54
CA GLU A 76 0.31 16.21 -17.06
C GLU A 76 1.56 16.95 -16.55
N THR A 77 1.99 18.01 -17.26
CA THR A 77 3.06 18.90 -16.81
C THR A 77 2.71 19.60 -15.50
N LEU A 78 1.48 20.10 -15.35
CA LEU A 78 1.02 20.70 -14.11
C LEU A 78 1.01 19.69 -12.95
N LEU A 79 0.51 18.47 -13.19
CA LEU A 79 0.51 17.40 -12.20
C LEU A 79 1.93 17.09 -11.72
N LYS A 80 2.89 16.92 -12.64
CA LYS A 80 4.28 16.64 -12.27
C LYS A 80 4.89 17.76 -11.43
N ARG A 81 4.62 19.02 -11.77
CA ARG A 81 5.08 20.18 -10.98
C ARG A 81 4.53 20.15 -9.55
N GLU A 82 3.24 19.89 -9.40
CA GLU A 82 2.58 19.81 -8.09
C GLU A 82 3.06 18.60 -7.28
N GLN A 83 3.35 17.47 -7.93
CA GLN A 83 3.99 16.31 -7.30
C GLN A 83 5.35 16.69 -6.72
N ASP A 84 6.24 17.26 -7.53
CA ASP A 84 7.59 17.63 -7.09
C ASP A 84 7.56 18.64 -5.93
N HIS A 85 6.65 19.61 -5.97
CA HIS A 85 6.46 20.57 -4.89
C HIS A 85 5.95 19.88 -3.61
N ALA A 86 4.91 19.06 -3.72
CA ALA A 86 4.34 18.35 -2.59
C ALA A 86 5.34 17.38 -1.92
N ILE A 87 6.17 16.70 -2.72
CA ILE A 87 7.21 15.78 -2.23
C ILE A 87 8.30 16.55 -1.50
N LYS A 88 8.78 17.67 -2.06
CA LYS A 88 9.76 18.54 -1.36
C LYS A 88 9.22 19.00 -0.01
N ALA A 89 7.97 19.43 0.03
CA ALA A 89 7.32 19.88 1.26
C ALA A 89 7.19 18.75 2.29
N VAL A 90 6.69 17.57 1.90
CA VAL A 90 6.49 16.45 2.84
C VAL A 90 7.80 15.86 3.35
N VAL A 91 8.85 15.84 2.52
CA VAL A 91 10.20 15.44 2.96
C VAL A 91 10.75 16.45 3.97
N SER A 92 10.59 17.75 3.72
CA SER A 92 10.97 18.80 4.67
C SER A 92 10.20 18.68 6.00
N ASP A 93 8.89 18.40 5.96
CA ASP A 93 8.07 18.21 7.15
C ASP A 93 8.57 17.02 8.00
N GLN A 94 8.81 15.87 7.38
CA GLN A 94 9.34 14.68 8.06
C GLN A 94 10.70 14.95 8.70
N LEU A 95 11.60 15.61 7.96
CA LEU A 95 12.94 15.98 8.46
C LEU A 95 12.85 16.93 9.66
N SER A 96 12.02 17.96 9.58
CA SER A 96 11.86 18.95 10.65
C SER A 96 11.26 18.37 11.94
N ARG A 97 10.45 17.32 11.80
CA ARG A 97 9.78 16.63 12.92
C ARG A 97 10.59 15.45 13.47
N GLY A 98 11.65 15.03 12.78
CA GLY A 98 12.40 13.82 13.09
C GLY A 98 11.57 12.55 12.88
N ILE A 99 10.70 12.52 11.87
CA ILE A 99 9.90 11.34 11.50
C ILE A 99 10.75 10.46 10.58
N LEU A 100 10.85 9.18 10.91
CA LEU A 100 11.57 8.16 10.13
C LEU A 100 10.66 6.96 9.84
N PRO A 101 10.97 6.17 8.79
CA PRO A 101 11.84 6.54 7.66
C PRO A 101 11.30 7.74 6.89
N ILE A 102 12.13 8.40 6.10
CA ILE A 102 11.69 9.43 5.14
C ILE A 102 11.09 8.74 3.90
N THR A 103 9.87 9.12 3.54
CA THR A 103 9.19 8.66 2.31
C THR A 103 8.74 9.85 1.47
N THR A 104 8.35 9.61 0.22
CA THR A 104 7.71 10.63 -0.63
C THR A 104 6.22 10.81 -0.33
N GLY A 105 5.68 10.06 0.62
CA GLY A 105 4.24 9.95 0.84
C GLY A 105 3.48 9.26 -0.30
N GLU A 106 4.20 8.69 -1.29
CA GLU A 106 3.65 8.11 -2.53
C GLU A 106 2.85 9.11 -3.37
N TYR A 107 3.27 10.37 -3.38
CA TYR A 107 2.60 11.46 -4.09
C TYR A 107 2.71 11.36 -5.62
N GLU A 108 3.72 10.65 -6.10
CA GLU A 108 3.94 10.29 -7.51
C GLU A 108 2.85 9.34 -8.02
N ARG A 109 2.27 8.54 -7.12
CA ARG A 109 1.35 7.46 -7.45
C ARG A 109 -0.08 7.81 -7.07
N SER A 110 -1.01 7.35 -7.91
CA SER A 110 -2.44 7.43 -7.65
C SER A 110 -2.91 6.30 -6.72
N ILE A 111 -2.29 5.12 -6.83
CA ILE A 111 -2.54 3.91 -6.05
C ILE A 111 -1.20 3.23 -5.74
N PHE A 112 -1.08 2.49 -4.63
CA PHE A 112 0.20 1.99 -4.12
C PHE A 112 1.02 1.18 -5.15
N TYR A 113 0.37 0.44 -6.05
CA TYR A 113 1.01 -0.34 -7.09
C TYR A 113 1.27 0.40 -8.41
N GLY A 114 0.85 1.67 -8.50
CA GLY A 114 0.93 2.44 -9.74
C GLY A 114 2.34 2.51 -10.32
N ASN A 115 2.42 2.60 -11.64
CA ASN A 115 3.62 2.67 -12.49
C ASN A 115 4.39 1.35 -12.64
N PHE A 116 4.32 0.41 -11.69
CA PHE A 116 5.11 -0.81 -11.78
C PHE A 116 4.68 -1.69 -12.94
N PHE A 117 3.41 -2.09 -12.96
CA PHE A 117 2.89 -3.03 -13.97
C PHE A 117 2.88 -2.41 -15.36
N GLU A 118 2.60 -1.10 -15.45
CA GLU A 118 2.65 -0.32 -16.70
C GLU A 118 4.07 -0.22 -17.28
N SER A 119 5.11 -0.37 -16.45
CA SER A 119 6.51 -0.32 -16.89
C SER A 119 7.06 -1.66 -17.40
N LEU A 120 6.33 -2.75 -17.22
CA LEU A 120 6.75 -4.08 -17.62
C LEU A 120 6.53 -4.28 -19.13
N ALA A 121 7.55 -4.77 -19.83
CA ALA A 121 7.32 -5.29 -21.17
C ALA A 121 6.56 -6.61 -21.06
N GLY A 122 5.66 -6.87 -22.01
CA GLY A 122 4.91 -8.12 -22.05
C GLY A 122 3.70 -8.18 -21.11
N PHE A 123 3.41 -7.10 -20.39
CA PHE A 123 2.28 -6.99 -19.47
C PHE A 123 1.50 -5.69 -19.77
N GLU A 124 0.17 -5.74 -19.70
CA GLU A 124 -0.64 -4.57 -20.00
C GLU A 124 -1.83 -4.39 -19.07
N MET A 125 -2.14 -3.13 -18.80
CA MET A 125 -3.28 -2.70 -18.01
C MET A 125 -4.50 -2.47 -18.90
N ARG A 126 -5.61 -3.14 -18.59
CA ARG A 126 -6.86 -3.05 -19.35
C ARG A 126 -8.05 -2.83 -18.42
N TYR A 127 -9.01 -2.01 -18.86
CA TYR A 127 -10.30 -1.93 -18.20
C TYR A 127 -11.01 -3.28 -18.30
N THR A 128 -11.36 -3.86 -17.15
CA THR A 128 -11.91 -5.21 -17.05
C THR A 128 -13.24 -5.16 -16.31
N PRO A 129 -14.33 -5.65 -16.91
CA PRO A 129 -15.63 -5.77 -16.23
C PRO A 129 -15.54 -6.61 -14.95
N LEU A 130 -16.29 -6.23 -13.89
CA LEU A 130 -16.23 -6.92 -12.60
C LEU A 130 -16.66 -8.40 -12.66
N GLU A 131 -17.39 -8.82 -13.69
CA GLU A 131 -17.76 -10.23 -13.88
C GLU A 131 -16.56 -11.16 -14.13
N HIS A 132 -15.42 -10.63 -14.59
CA HIS A 132 -14.17 -11.40 -14.73
C HIS A 132 -13.39 -11.53 -13.42
N PHE A 133 -13.81 -10.82 -12.37
CA PHE A 133 -13.22 -10.89 -11.05
C PHE A 133 -13.95 -11.90 -10.17
N ARG A 134 -13.25 -12.46 -9.18
CA ARG A 134 -13.84 -13.38 -8.19
C ARG A 134 -14.69 -12.57 -7.21
N ALA A 135 -16.00 -12.84 -7.19
CA ALA A 135 -16.96 -12.03 -6.43
C ALA A 135 -16.72 -12.09 -4.91
N GLY A 136 -16.35 -13.25 -4.38
CA GLY A 136 -16.06 -13.43 -2.95
C GLY A 136 -14.70 -12.91 -2.49
N PHE A 137 -13.86 -12.38 -3.39
CA PHE A 137 -12.54 -11.91 -3.02
C PHE A 137 -12.62 -10.53 -2.31
N PRO A 138 -11.86 -10.31 -1.21
CA PRO A 138 -12.04 -9.13 -0.36
C PRO A 138 -12.01 -7.76 -1.04
N THR A 139 -11.15 -7.56 -2.04
CA THR A 139 -11.10 -6.28 -2.79
C THR A 139 -12.27 -6.09 -3.75
N ASN A 140 -12.98 -7.15 -4.11
CA ASN A 140 -14.03 -7.14 -5.13
C ASN A 140 -15.42 -7.01 -4.51
N ARG A 141 -15.63 -7.59 -3.32
CA ARG A 141 -16.90 -7.49 -2.56
C ARG A 141 -17.44 -6.05 -2.45
N PRO A 142 -16.70 -5.07 -1.89
CA PRO A 142 -17.22 -3.71 -1.75
C PRO A 142 -17.46 -3.03 -3.10
N LEU A 143 -16.66 -3.35 -4.13
CA LEU A 143 -16.84 -2.78 -5.47
C LEU A 143 -18.15 -3.25 -6.12
N LEU A 144 -18.51 -4.53 -5.91
CA LEU A 144 -19.78 -5.08 -6.36
C LEU A 144 -20.97 -4.46 -5.61
N GLU A 145 -20.86 -4.30 -4.29
CA GLU A 145 -21.88 -3.62 -3.47
C GLU A 145 -22.12 -2.17 -3.89
N TRP A 146 -21.05 -1.46 -4.27
CA TRP A 146 -21.14 -0.08 -4.77
C TRP A 146 -21.56 0.01 -6.24
N GLY A 147 -21.83 -1.12 -6.91
CA GLY A 147 -22.28 -1.14 -8.29
C GLY A 147 -21.21 -0.72 -9.31
N VAL A 148 -19.93 -0.78 -8.95
CA VAL A 148 -18.81 -0.50 -9.86
C VAL A 148 -18.86 -1.51 -11.01
N LYS A 149 -18.81 -1.04 -12.26
CA LYS A 149 -18.98 -1.91 -13.45
C LYS A 149 -17.72 -2.69 -13.82
N GLY A 150 -16.55 -2.15 -13.49
CA GLY A 150 -15.26 -2.70 -13.84
C GLY A 150 -14.14 -1.79 -13.35
N ARG A 151 -12.92 -2.30 -13.39
CA ARG A 151 -11.70 -1.60 -12.99
C ARG A 151 -10.53 -2.08 -13.83
N ASP A 152 -9.42 -1.36 -13.76
CA ASP A 152 -8.21 -1.81 -14.44
C ASP A 152 -7.64 -3.09 -13.80
N ALA A 153 -7.21 -4.00 -14.66
CA ALA A 153 -6.45 -5.19 -14.31
C ALA A 153 -5.31 -5.44 -15.30
N GLY A 154 -4.25 -6.04 -14.77
CA GLY A 154 -3.04 -6.36 -15.52
C GLY A 154 -3.08 -7.78 -16.07
N PHE A 155 -2.68 -7.95 -17.33
CA PHE A 155 -2.63 -9.23 -18.02
C PHE A 155 -1.29 -9.40 -18.76
N PRO A 156 -0.75 -10.63 -18.85
CA PRO A 156 0.33 -10.90 -19.77
C PRO A 156 -0.13 -10.80 -21.23
N THR A 157 0.83 -10.60 -22.12
CA THR A 157 0.64 -10.53 -23.57
C THR A 157 1.39 -11.68 -24.26
N ALA A 158 1.35 -11.72 -25.61
CA ALA A 158 2.19 -12.64 -26.40
C ALA A 158 3.70 -12.41 -26.23
N ASN A 159 4.11 -11.25 -25.72
CA ASN A 159 5.52 -10.99 -25.42
C ASN A 159 5.85 -11.40 -23.97
N PRO A 160 7.04 -11.95 -23.69
CA PRO A 160 7.43 -12.35 -22.34
C PRO A 160 7.41 -11.17 -21.36
N VAL A 161 6.87 -11.41 -20.15
CA VAL A 161 6.86 -10.44 -19.06
C VAL A 161 8.29 -10.20 -18.57
N ARG A 162 8.75 -8.94 -18.60
CA ARG A 162 10.08 -8.58 -18.10
C ARG A 162 10.18 -7.12 -17.65
N HIS A 163 11.11 -6.87 -16.74
CA HIS A 163 11.52 -5.52 -16.35
C HIS A 163 12.17 -4.82 -17.55
N ALA A 164 11.50 -3.80 -18.10
CA ALA A 164 11.96 -3.06 -19.28
C ALA A 164 12.51 -1.68 -18.91
N LYS A 165 11.79 -0.96 -18.04
CA LYS A 165 12.19 0.31 -17.44
C LYS A 165 11.90 0.23 -15.95
N SER A 166 12.72 0.89 -15.13
CA SER A 166 12.38 1.04 -13.73
C SER A 166 11.19 1.96 -13.54
N ALA A 167 10.25 1.53 -12.69
CA ALA A 167 9.04 2.27 -12.35
C ALA A 167 9.33 3.37 -11.32
N TYR A 168 10.29 3.13 -10.43
CA TYR A 168 10.50 3.93 -9.22
C TYR A 168 11.91 4.54 -9.13
N LEU A 169 12.79 4.29 -10.09
CA LEU A 169 14.14 4.87 -10.07
C LEU A 169 14.10 6.40 -10.09
N ASP A 170 13.29 7.02 -10.95
CA ASP A 170 13.20 8.48 -11.03
C ASP A 170 12.68 9.08 -9.71
N ASP A 171 11.70 8.43 -9.08
CA ASP A 171 11.14 8.81 -7.78
C ASP A 171 12.19 8.70 -6.67
N TRP A 172 12.95 7.60 -6.64
CA TRP A 172 14.06 7.40 -5.71
C TRP A 172 15.19 8.43 -5.91
N LEU A 173 15.58 8.68 -7.17
CA LEU A 173 16.60 9.66 -7.51
C LEU A 173 16.18 11.07 -7.07
N PHE A 174 14.90 11.40 -7.20
CA PHE A 174 14.35 12.66 -6.72
C PHE A 174 14.36 12.73 -5.20
N LEU A 175 13.81 11.74 -4.49
CA LEU A 175 13.82 11.69 -3.03
C LEU A 175 15.24 11.85 -2.48
N ARG A 176 16.19 11.02 -2.92
CA ARG A 176 17.55 11.03 -2.41
C ARG A 176 18.28 12.35 -2.72
N SER A 177 17.88 13.10 -3.75
CA SER A 177 18.45 14.41 -4.07
C SER A 177 18.08 15.49 -3.04
N LEU A 178 17.04 15.26 -2.24
CA LEU A 178 16.59 16.15 -1.17
C LEU A 178 17.35 15.93 0.14
N LEU A 179 18.24 14.93 0.19
CA LEU A 179 19.03 14.58 1.38
C LEU A 179 20.53 14.42 1.02
N PRO A 180 21.43 14.68 1.99
CA PRO A 180 22.83 14.32 1.83
C PRO A 180 23.00 12.79 1.79
N ALA A 181 24.09 12.31 1.15
CA ALA A 181 24.29 10.89 0.83
C ALA A 181 24.39 9.98 2.07
N ASP A 182 24.95 10.48 3.17
CA ASP A 182 25.04 9.79 4.45
C ASP A 182 23.66 9.54 5.11
N ARG A 183 22.62 10.26 4.67
CA ARG A 183 21.24 10.11 5.13
C ARG A 183 20.34 9.29 4.22
N TRP A 184 20.86 8.71 3.13
CA TRP A 184 20.06 7.85 2.27
C TRP A 184 19.54 6.59 2.98
N GLY A 185 20.24 6.14 4.02
CA GLY A 185 19.80 5.04 4.89
C GLY A 185 18.57 5.36 5.73
N ASP A 186 18.20 6.64 5.87
CA ASP A 186 16.97 7.08 6.55
C ASP A 186 15.73 6.94 5.65
N CYS A 187 15.91 6.69 4.35
CA CYS A 187 14.82 6.67 3.38
C CYS A 187 14.25 5.26 3.17
N LYS A 188 12.95 5.19 2.87
CA LYS A 188 12.27 3.94 2.50
C LYS A 188 11.41 4.13 1.25
N MET A 189 11.50 3.18 0.32
CA MET A 189 10.60 3.08 -0.84
C MET A 189 9.66 1.89 -0.68
N THR A 190 8.42 2.01 -1.15
CA THR A 190 7.43 0.91 -1.20
C THR A 190 7.26 0.43 -2.64
N VAL A 191 7.16 -0.88 -2.83
CA VAL A 191 6.94 -1.55 -4.13
C VAL A 191 5.75 -2.52 -4.02
N PRO A 192 5.00 -2.78 -5.11
CA PRO A 192 3.84 -3.67 -5.08
C PRO A 192 4.23 -5.15 -4.97
N PRO A 193 3.24 -6.06 -4.80
CA PRO A 193 3.53 -7.47 -4.87
C PRO A 193 3.77 -7.91 -6.31
N PRO A 194 4.42 -9.07 -6.54
CA PRO A 194 4.64 -9.58 -7.89
C PRO A 194 3.34 -9.73 -8.70
N GLY A 195 2.27 -10.28 -8.10
CA GLY A 195 1.08 -10.74 -8.81
C GLY A 195 -0.23 -10.15 -8.32
N TRP A 196 -0.35 -8.82 -8.21
CA TRP A 196 -1.51 -8.14 -7.59
C TRP A 196 -2.89 -8.66 -8.02
N TRP A 197 -3.16 -8.79 -9.33
CA TRP A 197 -4.46 -9.24 -9.84
C TRP A 197 -4.64 -10.75 -9.96
N HIS A 198 -3.59 -11.55 -9.81
CA HIS A 198 -3.62 -12.98 -10.14
C HIS A 198 -4.74 -13.74 -9.40
N VAL A 199 -4.84 -13.58 -8.08
CA VAL A 199 -5.91 -14.22 -7.28
C VAL A 199 -7.25 -13.48 -7.40
N GLN A 200 -7.25 -12.22 -7.82
CA GLN A 200 -8.47 -11.40 -7.91
C GLN A 200 -9.30 -11.76 -9.14
N LEU A 201 -8.66 -12.27 -10.20
CA LEU A 201 -9.27 -12.63 -11.48
C LEU A 201 -9.71 -14.11 -11.48
N LYS A 202 -10.77 -14.39 -12.25
CA LYS A 202 -11.19 -15.77 -12.56
C LYS A 202 -10.19 -16.44 -13.51
N GLU A 203 -9.74 -15.69 -14.52
CA GLU A 203 -8.79 -16.11 -15.55
C GLU A 203 -7.67 -15.05 -15.63
N PRO A 204 -6.57 -15.21 -14.88
CA PRO A 204 -5.50 -14.20 -14.83
C PRO A 204 -4.63 -14.17 -16.10
N PHE A 205 -4.66 -15.22 -16.91
CA PHE A 205 -3.92 -15.32 -18.18
C PHE A 205 -4.51 -16.40 -19.08
N ASP A 206 -4.19 -16.31 -20.37
CA ASP A 206 -4.44 -17.36 -21.35
C ASP A 206 -3.39 -18.49 -21.22
N LYS A 207 -3.84 -19.75 -21.20
CA LYS A 207 -2.98 -20.93 -21.06
C LYS A 207 -2.02 -21.13 -22.23
N ASP A 208 -2.31 -20.52 -23.38
CA ASP A 208 -1.39 -20.52 -24.53
C ASP A 208 -0.22 -19.54 -24.32
N LEU A 209 -0.37 -18.54 -23.43
CA LEU A 209 0.70 -17.61 -23.06
C LEU A 209 1.57 -18.16 -21.93
N TYR A 210 0.93 -18.74 -20.91
CA TYR A 210 1.60 -19.30 -19.74
C TYR A 210 1.03 -20.67 -19.43
N GLY A 211 1.89 -21.68 -19.31
CA GLY A 211 1.47 -23.06 -19.02
C GLY A 211 1.01 -23.29 -17.58
N SER A 212 1.34 -22.38 -16.65
CA SER A 212 0.94 -22.48 -15.25
C SER A 212 1.05 -21.13 -14.51
N ASP A 213 0.41 -21.04 -13.35
CA ASP A 213 0.48 -19.89 -12.46
C ASP A 213 1.93 -19.62 -11.99
N GLU A 214 2.71 -20.68 -11.74
CA GLU A 214 4.12 -20.58 -11.37
C GLU A 214 4.96 -19.90 -12.45
N ALA A 215 4.63 -20.11 -13.73
CA ALA A 215 5.37 -19.52 -14.83
C ALA A 215 5.12 -18.00 -14.90
N LEU A 216 3.85 -17.56 -14.82
CA LEU A 216 3.52 -16.14 -14.80
C LEU A 216 4.09 -15.43 -13.56
N LEU A 217 3.85 -16.00 -12.38
CA LEU A 217 4.35 -15.42 -11.13
C LEU A 217 5.87 -15.43 -11.07
N GLY A 218 6.54 -16.41 -11.69
CA GLY A 218 7.99 -16.45 -11.81
C GLY A 218 8.55 -15.25 -12.59
N ASP A 219 7.96 -14.91 -13.73
CA ASP A 219 8.38 -13.75 -14.53
C ASP A 219 8.10 -12.43 -13.81
N LEU A 220 6.93 -12.30 -13.18
CA LEU A 220 6.56 -11.12 -12.38
C LEU A 220 7.50 -10.94 -11.18
N SER A 221 7.83 -12.03 -10.48
CA SER A 221 8.80 -12.03 -9.38
C SER A 221 10.20 -11.64 -9.87
N ALA A 222 10.64 -12.15 -11.02
CA ALA A 222 11.91 -11.76 -11.61
C ALA A 222 11.96 -10.26 -11.98
N ALA A 223 10.85 -9.71 -12.46
CA ALA A 223 10.73 -8.29 -12.76
C ALA A 223 10.80 -7.43 -11.49
N LEU A 224 10.07 -7.81 -10.42
CA LEU A 224 10.12 -7.11 -9.14
C LEU A 224 11.51 -7.16 -8.50
N ARG A 225 12.19 -8.32 -8.55
CA ARG A 225 13.57 -8.47 -8.08
C ARG A 225 14.52 -7.51 -8.81
N ARG A 226 14.34 -7.37 -10.13
CA ARG A 226 15.16 -6.46 -10.94
C ARG A 226 14.88 -5.00 -10.60
N GLU A 227 13.64 -4.63 -10.33
CA GLU A 227 13.27 -3.29 -9.87
C GLU A 227 13.95 -2.97 -8.54
N ILE A 228 13.80 -3.85 -7.54
CA ILE A 228 14.43 -3.69 -6.22
C ILE A 228 15.96 -3.57 -6.36
N ARG A 229 16.58 -4.43 -7.20
CA ARG A 229 18.02 -4.35 -7.46
C ARG A 229 18.44 -3.03 -8.10
N THR A 230 17.64 -2.50 -9.02
CA THR A 230 17.90 -1.21 -9.68
C THR A 230 17.90 -0.07 -8.66
N LEU A 231 16.95 -0.06 -7.72
CA LEU A 231 16.90 0.92 -6.62
C LEU A 231 18.10 0.77 -5.67
N TYR A 232 18.47 -0.47 -5.33
CA TYR A 232 19.64 -0.76 -4.51
C TYR A 232 20.95 -0.28 -5.12
N ASP A 233 21.16 -0.56 -6.42
CA ASP A 233 22.35 -0.14 -7.15
C ASP A 233 22.44 1.40 -7.23
N ALA A 234 21.29 2.09 -7.13
CA ALA A 234 21.17 3.53 -6.94
C ALA A 234 21.24 4.00 -5.48
N GLY A 235 21.67 3.15 -4.54
CA GLY A 235 21.93 3.53 -3.14
C GLY A 235 20.78 3.33 -2.15
N LEU A 236 19.61 2.82 -2.56
CA LEU A 236 18.54 2.51 -1.61
C LEU A 236 18.97 1.40 -0.64
N ARG A 237 18.55 1.51 0.63
CA ARG A 237 18.89 0.53 1.68
C ARG A 237 17.70 -0.03 2.46
N VAL A 238 16.52 0.54 2.31
CA VAL A 238 15.28 0.02 2.90
C VAL A 238 14.19 0.02 1.84
N VAL A 239 13.64 -1.16 1.56
CA VAL A 239 12.50 -1.34 0.66
C VAL A 239 11.43 -2.18 1.33
N GLN A 240 10.17 -1.86 1.08
CA GLN A 240 9.01 -2.58 1.59
C GLN A 240 8.17 -3.07 0.41
N VAL A 241 7.85 -4.37 0.40
CA VAL A 241 6.90 -4.96 -0.54
C VAL A 241 5.51 -4.91 0.11
N ASP A 242 4.54 -4.27 -0.53
CA ASP A 242 3.19 -4.17 0.01
C ASP A 242 2.31 -5.25 -0.61
N ASP A 243 1.88 -6.26 0.16
CA ASP A 243 0.92 -7.27 -0.31
C ASP A 243 -0.24 -7.50 0.65
N PRO A 244 -1.35 -6.76 0.49
CA PRO A 244 -2.56 -7.03 1.26
C PRO A 244 -3.25 -8.35 0.86
N ASN A 245 -2.96 -8.94 -0.31
CA ASN A 245 -3.58 -10.23 -0.71
C ASN A 245 -3.24 -11.35 0.28
N LEU A 246 -2.05 -11.31 0.91
CA LEU A 246 -1.67 -12.31 1.90
C LEU A 246 -2.59 -12.29 3.12
N SER A 247 -3.10 -11.13 3.53
CA SER A 247 -4.05 -11.04 4.66
C SER A 247 -5.39 -11.70 4.36
N PHE A 248 -5.74 -11.84 3.08
CA PHE A 248 -7.03 -12.36 2.65
C PHE A 248 -7.12 -13.88 2.80
N PHE A 249 -5.99 -14.57 2.90
CA PHE A 249 -5.96 -15.98 3.31
C PHE A 249 -6.46 -16.19 4.76
N CYS A 250 -6.63 -15.11 5.53
CA CYS A 250 -7.23 -15.15 6.87
C CYS A 250 -8.71 -14.72 6.88
N ASP A 251 -9.28 -14.30 5.74
CA ASP A 251 -10.68 -13.86 5.66
C ASP A 251 -11.62 -15.06 5.56
N GLU A 252 -12.47 -15.27 6.57
CA GLU A 252 -13.34 -16.44 6.68
C GLU A 252 -14.34 -16.57 5.53
N GLU A 253 -14.84 -15.45 5.00
CA GLU A 253 -15.75 -15.45 3.86
C GLU A 253 -15.04 -15.83 2.55
N TRP A 254 -13.81 -15.35 2.34
CA TRP A 254 -12.97 -15.79 1.22
C TRP A 254 -12.60 -17.27 1.35
N ILE A 255 -12.29 -17.73 2.56
CA ILE A 255 -12.03 -19.15 2.84
C ILE A 255 -13.25 -20.00 2.49
N ALA A 256 -14.44 -19.58 2.90
CA ALA A 256 -15.69 -20.25 2.56
C ALA A 256 -15.95 -20.28 1.05
N THR A 257 -15.67 -19.16 0.35
CA THR A 257 -15.77 -19.07 -1.11
C THR A 257 -14.84 -20.08 -1.79
N CYS A 258 -13.56 -20.10 -1.41
CA CYS A 258 -12.59 -21.06 -1.96
C CYS A 258 -13.02 -22.50 -1.73
N LYS A 259 -13.51 -22.82 -0.53
CA LYS A 259 -14.01 -24.16 -0.21
C LYS A 259 -15.20 -24.55 -1.10
N ALA A 260 -16.13 -23.64 -1.35
CA ALA A 260 -17.27 -23.86 -2.24
C ALA A 260 -16.84 -24.05 -3.71
N GLU A 261 -15.79 -23.34 -4.14
CA GLU A 261 -15.21 -23.42 -5.48
C GLU A 261 -14.17 -24.55 -5.65
N ASN A 262 -13.93 -25.37 -4.62
CA ASN A 262 -12.87 -26.39 -4.57
C ASN A 262 -11.46 -25.84 -4.89
N VAL A 263 -11.18 -24.60 -4.49
CA VAL A 263 -9.86 -24.00 -4.55
C VAL A 263 -9.01 -24.51 -3.38
N ASP A 264 -7.85 -25.08 -3.70
CA ASP A 264 -6.85 -25.48 -2.70
C ASP A 264 -6.11 -24.24 -2.19
N LEU A 265 -6.56 -23.71 -1.06
CA LEU A 265 -5.99 -22.53 -0.43
C LEU A 265 -4.56 -22.73 0.07
N ASP A 266 -4.20 -23.93 0.49
CA ASP A 266 -2.87 -24.18 1.04
C ASP A 266 -1.86 -24.23 -0.11
N ARG A 267 -2.22 -24.89 -1.23
CA ARG A 267 -1.43 -24.83 -2.47
C ARG A 267 -1.31 -23.41 -3.01
N LEU A 268 -2.41 -22.64 -2.97
CA LEU A 268 -2.40 -21.23 -3.39
C LEU A 268 -1.49 -20.38 -2.49
N LEU A 269 -1.49 -20.60 -1.18
CA LEU A 269 -0.58 -19.91 -0.25
C LEU A 269 0.89 -20.26 -0.54
N GLU A 270 1.21 -21.54 -0.77
CA GLU A 270 2.55 -21.98 -1.16
C GLU A 270 3.04 -21.31 -2.45
N LEU A 271 2.16 -21.18 -3.44
CA LEU A 271 2.44 -20.47 -4.68
C LEU A 271 2.82 -19.01 -4.42
N TYR A 272 2.09 -18.31 -3.55
CA TYR A 272 2.38 -16.92 -3.19
C TYR A 272 3.67 -16.78 -2.38
N ILE A 273 3.90 -17.67 -1.40
CA ILE A 273 5.16 -17.72 -0.66
C ILE A 273 6.35 -17.93 -1.60
N LYS A 274 6.21 -18.82 -2.58
CA LYS A 274 7.23 -19.03 -3.61
C LYS A 274 7.44 -17.77 -4.46
N SER A 275 6.37 -17.14 -4.94
CA SER A 275 6.48 -15.91 -5.74
C SER A 275 7.19 -14.80 -4.98
N HIS A 276 6.83 -14.57 -3.71
CA HIS A 276 7.53 -13.60 -2.87
C HIS A 276 8.99 -13.98 -2.65
N THR A 277 9.27 -15.24 -2.32
CA THR A 277 10.64 -15.72 -2.12
C THR A 277 11.50 -15.51 -3.36
N ASP A 278 10.99 -15.84 -4.55
CA ASP A 278 11.68 -15.59 -5.81
C ASP A 278 11.91 -14.09 -6.04
N ALA A 279 10.94 -13.24 -5.72
CA ALA A 279 11.01 -11.80 -5.95
C ALA A 279 12.09 -11.09 -5.12
N VAL A 280 12.51 -11.68 -4.00
CA VAL A 280 13.51 -11.08 -3.11
C VAL A 280 14.74 -11.97 -2.87
N ALA A 281 14.82 -13.10 -3.56
CA ALA A 281 15.99 -13.98 -3.54
C ALA A 281 17.25 -13.29 -4.06
N HIS A 282 18.40 -13.61 -3.47
CA HIS A 282 19.72 -13.12 -3.89
C HIS A 282 19.90 -11.59 -3.90
N LEU A 283 19.04 -10.85 -3.19
CA LEU A 283 19.26 -9.44 -2.96
C LEU A 283 20.45 -9.22 -2.02
N PRO A 284 21.16 -8.08 -2.12
CA PRO A 284 22.35 -7.81 -1.31
C PRO A 284 22.07 -7.82 0.20
N PRO A 285 23.01 -8.35 1.02
CA PRO A 285 22.77 -8.56 2.45
C PRO A 285 22.69 -7.27 3.28
N ASP A 286 23.14 -6.12 2.74
CA ASP A 286 23.01 -4.80 3.36
C ASP A 286 21.71 -4.07 2.97
N LEU A 287 20.86 -4.68 2.13
CA LEU A 287 19.51 -4.19 1.83
C LEU A 287 18.51 -4.78 2.83
N THR A 288 17.81 -3.91 3.56
CA THR A 288 16.65 -4.34 4.34
C THR A 288 15.44 -4.45 3.42
N VAL A 289 14.86 -5.64 3.35
CA VAL A 289 13.66 -5.92 2.56
C VAL A 289 12.56 -6.37 3.52
N GLY A 290 11.55 -5.52 3.68
CA GLY A 290 10.36 -5.83 4.46
C GLY A 290 9.16 -6.21 3.60
N ILE A 291 8.15 -6.79 4.24
CA ILE A 291 6.83 -6.99 3.65
C ILE A 291 5.75 -6.37 4.53
N HIS A 292 4.86 -5.59 3.93
CA HIS A 292 3.67 -5.08 4.57
C HIS A 292 2.45 -5.92 4.21
N ILE A 293 1.84 -6.47 5.24
CA ILE A 293 0.60 -7.23 5.14
C ILE A 293 -0.43 -6.44 5.96
N CYS A 294 -1.35 -5.77 5.27
CA CYS A 294 -2.50 -5.10 5.88
C CYS A 294 -3.80 -5.67 5.37
N ARG A 295 -4.88 -5.32 6.05
CA ARG A 295 -6.24 -5.70 5.70
C ARG A 295 -6.93 -4.61 4.88
N GLY A 296 -6.17 -3.82 4.13
CA GLY A 296 -6.66 -2.73 3.29
C GLY A 296 -7.12 -1.49 4.06
N ASN A 297 -7.12 -0.36 3.34
CA ASN A 297 -7.60 0.92 3.83
C ASN A 297 -8.45 1.60 2.73
N PHE A 298 -9.69 1.12 2.57
CA PHE A 298 -10.64 1.70 1.61
C PHE A 298 -11.19 3.03 2.16
N PRO A 299 -11.75 3.89 1.30
CA PRO A 299 -12.34 5.17 1.70
C PRO A 299 -13.24 5.05 2.94
N ASN A 300 -13.18 6.06 3.81
CA ASN A 300 -13.91 6.10 5.08
C ASN A 300 -13.48 5.04 6.09
N GLY A 301 -12.23 4.55 6.00
CA GLY A 301 -11.66 3.62 6.97
C GLY A 301 -12.19 2.18 6.87
N VAL A 302 -12.79 1.81 5.74
CA VAL A 302 -13.29 0.45 5.51
C VAL A 302 -12.11 -0.52 5.39
N GLY A 303 -12.07 -1.52 6.27
CA GLY A 303 -11.14 -2.64 6.14
C GLY A 303 -11.71 -3.72 5.21
N LEU A 304 -10.83 -4.38 4.46
CA LEU A 304 -11.19 -5.38 3.45
C LEU A 304 -11.26 -6.81 3.98
N ALA A 305 -10.45 -7.13 4.99
CA ALA A 305 -10.42 -8.44 5.62
C ALA A 305 -10.40 -8.34 7.15
N SER A 306 -10.78 -9.41 7.83
CA SER A 306 -10.72 -9.54 9.30
C SER A 306 -10.14 -10.89 9.68
N GLY A 307 -9.74 -11.05 10.96
CA GLY A 307 -9.23 -12.32 11.47
C GLY A 307 -7.72 -12.31 11.74
N SER A 308 -7.29 -13.26 12.58
CA SER A 308 -5.90 -13.41 13.02
C SER A 308 -4.97 -13.85 11.89
N TYR A 309 -3.70 -13.44 11.93
CA TYR A 309 -2.67 -13.92 11.00
C TYR A 309 -2.29 -15.40 11.23
N GLU A 310 -2.83 -16.07 12.26
CA GLU A 310 -2.44 -17.41 12.70
C GLU A 310 -2.33 -18.43 11.55
N ARG A 311 -3.26 -18.40 10.59
CA ARG A 311 -3.29 -19.34 9.45
C ARG A 311 -2.02 -19.26 8.59
N ILE A 312 -1.49 -18.07 8.37
CA ILE A 312 -0.40 -17.81 7.44
C ILE A 312 0.94 -17.53 8.14
N ALA A 313 0.90 -17.14 9.42
CA ALA A 313 2.04 -16.56 10.11
C ALA A 313 3.25 -17.49 10.16
N GLN A 314 3.07 -18.76 10.52
CA GLN A 314 4.19 -19.70 10.57
C GLN A 314 4.91 -19.78 9.23
N LYS A 315 4.17 -20.08 8.14
CA LYS A 315 4.76 -20.23 6.81
C LYS A 315 5.38 -18.92 6.32
N ILE A 316 4.69 -17.79 6.44
CA ILE A 316 5.23 -16.50 5.99
C ILE A 316 6.50 -16.13 6.77
N PHE A 317 6.53 -16.33 8.08
CA PHE A 317 7.68 -16.00 8.89
C PHE A 317 8.88 -16.93 8.66
N THR A 318 8.67 -18.21 8.37
CA THR A 318 9.79 -19.17 8.24
C THR A 318 10.19 -19.48 6.81
N GLU A 319 9.29 -19.34 5.83
CA GLU A 319 9.52 -19.75 4.44
C GLU A 319 9.83 -18.58 3.49
N THR A 320 9.56 -17.33 3.87
CA THR A 320 9.96 -16.15 3.08
C THR A 320 11.30 -15.58 3.55
N PRO A 321 12.10 -14.92 2.70
CA PRO A 321 13.39 -14.35 3.10
C PRO A 321 13.30 -12.90 3.63
N TYR A 322 12.09 -12.36 3.82
CA TYR A 322 11.92 -11.02 4.40
C TYR A 322 12.52 -10.93 5.81
N SER A 323 13.19 -9.82 6.08
CA SER A 323 13.80 -9.54 7.39
C SER A 323 12.86 -8.77 8.33
N VAL A 324 11.88 -8.04 7.79
CA VAL A 324 10.96 -7.18 8.53
C VAL A 324 9.52 -7.41 8.05
N PHE A 325 8.58 -7.59 8.98
CA PHE A 325 7.14 -7.70 8.69
C PHE A 325 6.39 -6.50 9.26
N TYR A 326 5.66 -5.77 8.42
CA TYR A 326 4.81 -4.65 8.83
C TYR A 326 3.36 -5.14 8.93
N LEU A 327 2.85 -5.31 10.15
CA LEU A 327 1.60 -6.01 10.40
C LEU A 327 0.57 -5.12 11.12
N GLU A 328 -0.65 -5.06 10.57
CA GLU A 328 -1.79 -4.36 11.18
C GLU A 328 -2.29 -5.06 12.47
N PHE A 329 -2.32 -4.30 13.58
CA PHE A 329 -2.83 -4.68 14.91
C PHE A 329 -3.48 -3.49 15.64
N ASP A 330 -4.18 -2.59 14.96
CA ASP A 330 -4.78 -1.39 15.59
C ASP A 330 -6.10 -1.66 16.31
N SER A 331 -6.79 -2.75 15.96
CA SER A 331 -8.15 -3.04 16.41
C SER A 331 -8.34 -4.51 16.73
N PRO A 332 -9.32 -4.90 17.58
CA PRO A 332 -9.65 -6.31 17.83
C PRO A 332 -9.98 -7.09 16.54
N ARG A 333 -10.53 -6.39 15.53
CA ARG A 333 -10.82 -6.93 14.19
C ARG A 333 -9.57 -7.45 13.47
N ALA A 334 -8.41 -6.84 13.75
CA ALA A 334 -7.11 -7.25 13.21
C ALA A 334 -6.54 -8.51 13.90
N GLY A 335 -7.24 -9.06 14.89
CA GLY A 335 -6.79 -10.21 15.67
C GLY A 335 -5.93 -9.83 16.87
N ASP A 336 -5.24 -10.85 17.42
CA ASP A 336 -4.34 -10.72 18.56
C ASP A 336 -2.87 -10.98 18.16
N PHE A 337 -1.96 -10.91 19.14
CA PHE A 337 -0.54 -11.12 18.91
C PHE A 337 -0.11 -12.59 18.87
N THR A 338 -1.00 -13.56 19.09
CA THR A 338 -0.69 -15.00 19.10
C THR A 338 0.17 -15.47 17.91
N PRO A 339 -0.05 -14.98 16.66
CA PRO A 339 0.73 -15.43 15.52
C PRO A 339 2.23 -15.10 15.64
N LEU A 340 2.61 -14.11 16.45
CA LEU A 340 4.00 -13.69 16.64
C LEU A 340 4.87 -14.74 17.36
N LYS A 341 4.26 -15.75 17.99
CA LYS A 341 5.00 -16.87 18.60
C LYS A 341 5.85 -17.65 17.59
N TYR A 342 5.49 -17.60 16.31
CA TYR A 342 6.22 -18.27 15.23
C TYR A 342 7.39 -17.45 14.67
N LEU A 343 7.62 -16.21 15.15
CA LEU A 343 8.63 -15.31 14.60
C LEU A 343 10.06 -15.81 14.87
N PRO A 344 10.89 -16.07 13.84
CA PRO A 344 12.31 -16.41 14.02
C PRO A 344 13.10 -15.28 14.69
N ARG A 345 14.15 -15.64 15.44
CA ARG A 345 14.94 -14.69 16.26
C ARG A 345 15.63 -13.61 15.43
N GLU A 346 16.00 -13.93 14.21
CA GLU A 346 16.70 -13.07 13.28
C GLU A 346 15.81 -12.07 12.54
N LYS A 347 14.48 -12.20 12.65
CA LYS A 347 13.49 -11.38 11.96
C LYS A 347 12.84 -10.35 12.88
N ALA A 348 12.30 -9.29 12.31
CA ALA A 348 11.63 -8.23 13.05
C ALA A 348 10.19 -8.03 12.59
N VAL A 349 9.37 -7.46 13.47
CA VAL A 349 7.99 -7.05 13.22
C VAL A 349 7.86 -5.57 13.60
N VAL A 350 7.32 -4.80 12.68
CA VAL A 350 6.82 -3.45 12.94
C VAL A 350 5.33 -3.58 13.26
N LEU A 351 4.98 -3.29 14.51
CA LEU A 351 3.62 -3.40 15.03
C LEU A 351 2.82 -2.17 14.61
N GLY A 352 1.87 -2.37 13.70
CA GLY A 352 0.93 -1.37 13.26
C GLY A 352 -0.19 -1.15 14.29
N VAL A 353 0.09 -0.41 15.36
CA VAL A 353 -0.79 -0.26 16.54
C VAL A 353 -1.55 1.07 16.58
N VAL A 354 -1.16 2.04 15.77
CA VAL A 354 -1.85 3.33 15.63
C VAL A 354 -2.76 3.29 14.41
N THR A 355 -4.05 3.58 14.57
CA THR A 355 -5.00 3.55 13.46
C THR A 355 -4.83 4.75 12.54
N THR A 356 -4.92 4.50 11.23
CA THR A 356 -5.05 5.52 10.19
C THR A 356 -6.50 5.67 9.68
N LYS A 357 -7.43 4.89 10.25
CA LYS A 357 -8.83 4.79 9.81
C LYS A 357 -9.76 5.78 10.51
N SER A 358 -9.36 6.33 11.65
CA SER A 358 -10.08 7.39 12.36
C SER A 358 -9.11 8.42 12.91
N ALA A 359 -9.60 9.65 13.12
CA ALA A 359 -8.83 10.74 13.71
C ALA A 359 -8.65 10.64 15.23
N GLU A 360 -9.35 9.72 15.90
CA GLU A 360 -9.24 9.56 17.35
C GLU A 360 -7.82 9.18 17.75
N MET A 361 -7.26 9.91 18.72
CA MET A 361 -5.91 9.67 19.23
C MET A 361 -5.91 8.55 20.26
N GLU A 362 -5.02 7.60 20.07
CA GLU A 362 -4.83 6.47 20.96
C GLU A 362 -4.11 6.90 22.26
N SER A 363 -4.41 6.19 23.35
CA SER A 363 -3.69 6.37 24.62
C SER A 363 -2.28 5.80 24.53
N LEU A 364 -1.28 6.62 24.84
CA LEU A 364 0.13 6.22 24.85
C LEU A 364 0.40 5.02 25.78
N GLU A 365 -0.21 5.01 26.97
CA GLU A 365 -0.06 3.88 27.91
C GLU A 365 -0.69 2.60 27.37
N ALA A 366 -1.89 2.70 26.76
CA ALA A 366 -2.52 1.54 26.14
C ALA A 366 -1.68 0.99 24.98
N LEU A 367 -1.02 1.85 24.20
CA LEU A 367 -0.11 1.43 23.15
C LEU A 367 1.14 0.73 23.71
N LYS A 368 1.73 1.23 24.81
CA LYS A 368 2.86 0.59 25.48
C LYS A 368 2.51 -0.82 25.96
N ASP A 369 1.35 -0.98 26.59
CA ASP A 369 0.87 -2.29 27.03
C ASP A 369 0.73 -3.27 25.87
N ARG A 370 0.21 -2.81 24.72
CA ARG A 370 0.12 -3.63 23.50
C ARG A 370 1.49 -4.08 23.00
N VAL A 371 2.49 -3.19 22.99
CA VAL A 371 3.85 -3.54 22.55
C VAL A 371 4.49 -4.55 23.51
N TYR A 372 4.28 -4.40 24.82
CA TYR A 372 4.77 -5.36 25.82
C TYR A 372 4.10 -6.73 25.70
N GLN A 373 2.79 -6.78 25.42
CA GLN A 373 2.08 -8.04 25.14
C GLN A 373 2.66 -8.74 23.91
N ALA A 374 2.92 -8.01 22.83
CA ALA A 374 3.55 -8.59 21.63
C ALA A 374 4.97 -9.13 21.93
N ALA A 375 5.75 -8.41 22.74
CA ALA A 375 7.09 -8.83 23.16
C ALA A 375 7.07 -10.11 24.00
N ASP A 376 6.10 -10.26 24.90
CA ASP A 376 5.91 -11.49 25.68
C ASP A 376 5.63 -12.69 24.79
N VAL A 377 4.70 -12.55 23.83
CA VAL A 377 4.34 -13.63 22.91
C VAL A 377 5.54 -14.07 22.06
N ILE A 378 6.34 -13.11 21.57
CA ILE A 378 7.57 -13.41 20.83
C ILE A 378 8.58 -14.13 21.72
N ALA A 379 8.82 -13.63 22.93
CA ALA A 379 9.78 -14.22 23.86
C ALA A 379 9.41 -15.66 24.24
N GLU A 380 8.13 -15.90 24.54
CA GLU A 380 7.58 -17.23 24.83
C GLU A 380 7.74 -18.16 23.63
N GLY A 381 7.31 -17.74 22.44
CA GLY A 381 7.38 -18.55 21.22
C GLY A 381 8.81 -18.91 20.80
N GLN A 382 9.77 -18.01 21.02
CA GLN A 382 11.19 -18.24 20.72
C GLN A 382 11.93 -19.07 21.78
N GLY A 383 11.33 -19.25 22.96
CA GLY A 383 11.79 -20.12 24.04
C GLY A 383 13.23 -19.87 24.50
N GLY A 384 13.81 -20.87 25.18
CA GLY A 384 15.23 -20.88 25.54
C GLY A 384 15.66 -19.74 26.50
N GLY A 385 14.77 -19.35 27.43
CA GLY A 385 15.05 -18.32 28.45
C GLY A 385 15.04 -16.89 27.93
N ARG A 386 14.53 -16.66 26.72
CA ARG A 386 14.41 -15.32 26.13
C ARG A 386 13.43 -14.47 26.92
N THR A 387 13.78 -13.20 27.16
CA THR A 387 12.93 -12.29 27.95
C THR A 387 12.15 -11.33 27.05
N ARG A 388 11.18 -10.62 27.64
CA ARG A 388 10.49 -9.50 26.98
C ARG A 388 11.48 -8.46 26.45
N GLU A 389 12.50 -8.13 27.24
CA GLU A 389 13.52 -7.14 26.88
C GLU A 389 14.36 -7.57 25.68
N ASP A 390 14.66 -8.87 25.56
CA ASP A 390 15.33 -9.41 24.37
C ASP A 390 14.44 -9.27 23.13
N ALA A 391 13.15 -9.59 23.22
CA ALA A 391 12.21 -9.44 22.10
C ALA A 391 12.03 -7.97 21.71
N LEU A 392 11.91 -7.06 22.69
CA LEU A 392 11.87 -5.61 22.44
C LEU A 392 13.16 -5.15 21.74
N ARG A 393 14.33 -5.58 22.19
CA ARG A 393 15.63 -5.21 21.61
C ARG A 393 15.80 -5.75 20.19
N ASP A 394 15.46 -7.01 19.94
CA ASP A 394 15.89 -7.68 18.71
C ASP A 394 14.81 -7.70 17.62
N ASN A 395 13.53 -7.69 18.00
CA ASN A 395 12.45 -8.09 17.10
C ASN A 395 11.38 -7.02 16.85
N LEU A 396 11.29 -5.95 17.65
CA LEU A 396 10.10 -5.06 17.61
C LEU A 396 10.37 -3.61 17.25
N ALA A 397 9.43 -3.04 16.50
CA ALA A 397 9.25 -1.62 16.24
C ALA A 397 7.75 -1.30 16.19
N VAL A 398 7.39 -0.02 16.06
CA VAL A 398 6.00 0.44 16.01
C VAL A 398 5.76 1.35 14.82
N SER A 399 4.54 1.31 14.28
CA SER A 399 4.08 2.17 13.21
C SER A 399 2.57 2.42 13.28
N PRO A 400 2.03 3.30 12.44
CA PRO A 400 0.63 3.20 12.07
C PRO A 400 0.32 1.85 11.39
N GLN A 401 -0.95 1.46 11.40
CA GLN A 401 -1.44 0.17 10.92
C GLN A 401 -1.33 -0.04 9.40
N CYS A 402 -1.44 1.06 8.66
CA CYS A 402 -1.31 1.13 7.21
C CYS A 402 -0.82 2.55 6.86
N GLY A 403 -0.69 2.88 5.58
CA GLY A 403 -0.52 4.25 5.14
C GLY A 403 -1.78 5.10 5.34
N PHE A 404 -1.63 6.42 5.19
CA PHE A 404 -2.74 7.37 5.34
C PHE A 404 -3.49 7.64 4.03
N ALA A 405 -2.96 7.22 2.88
CA ALA A 405 -3.56 7.49 1.55
C ALA A 405 -3.31 6.36 0.53
N SER A 406 -3.60 5.12 0.92
CA SER A 406 -3.32 3.91 0.12
C SER A 406 -4.20 3.74 -1.15
N ASP A 407 -5.26 4.52 -1.29
CA ASP A 407 -6.16 4.54 -2.46
C ASP A 407 -6.43 5.99 -2.95
N HIS A 408 -7.07 6.12 -4.12
CA HIS A 408 -7.44 7.38 -4.77
C HIS A 408 -8.32 8.28 -3.88
N SER A 409 -9.14 7.68 -3.03
CA SER A 409 -9.95 8.35 -2.02
C SER A 409 -9.24 8.32 -0.68
N GLU A 410 -8.81 9.50 -0.23
CA GLU A 410 -7.84 9.67 0.84
C GLU A 410 -8.48 9.67 2.23
N GLY A 411 -7.73 9.17 3.22
CA GLY A 411 -7.99 9.41 4.64
C GLY A 411 -9.03 8.51 5.30
N GLY A 412 -8.72 8.16 6.55
CA GLY A 412 -9.72 7.66 7.49
C GLY A 412 -10.77 8.71 7.85
N VAL A 413 -11.81 8.28 8.57
CA VAL A 413 -12.90 9.16 9.02
C VAL A 413 -12.36 10.30 9.86
N GLY A 414 -12.56 11.53 9.38
CA GLY A 414 -12.12 12.77 10.04
C GLY A 414 -10.62 13.03 9.97
N MET A 415 -9.83 12.21 9.28
CA MET A 415 -8.38 12.36 9.23
C MET A 415 -7.97 13.63 8.46
N THR A 416 -7.21 14.51 9.12
CA THR A 416 -6.61 15.70 8.52
C THR A 416 -5.10 15.54 8.38
N ARG A 417 -4.44 16.43 7.63
CA ARG A 417 -2.97 16.44 7.53
C ARG A 417 -2.33 16.71 8.89
N GLU A 418 -2.93 17.60 9.67
CA GLU A 418 -2.50 17.93 11.02
C GLU A 418 -2.60 16.69 11.93
N THR A 419 -3.74 16.00 11.93
CA THR A 419 -3.94 14.77 12.72
C THR A 419 -3.03 13.63 12.27
N MET A 420 -2.74 13.50 10.97
CA MET A 420 -1.75 12.55 10.46
C MET A 420 -0.37 12.80 11.10
N TRP A 421 0.07 14.06 11.16
CA TRP A 421 1.33 14.40 11.82
C TRP A 421 1.29 14.15 13.33
N GLU A 422 0.19 14.48 14.00
CA GLU A 422 0.01 14.17 15.43
C GLU A 422 0.10 12.66 15.72
N LYS A 423 -0.45 11.82 14.84
CA LYS A 423 -0.32 10.36 14.94
C LYS A 423 1.09 9.86 14.69
N LEU A 424 1.82 10.43 13.73
CA LEU A 424 3.22 10.09 13.50
C LEU A 424 4.11 10.53 14.69
N ASP A 425 3.82 11.69 15.27
CA ASP A 425 4.48 12.15 16.51
C ASP A 425 4.13 11.25 17.71
N LEU A 426 2.91 10.70 17.78
CA LEU A 426 2.54 9.70 18.79
C LEU A 426 3.36 8.40 18.64
N VAL A 427 3.53 7.89 17.41
CA VAL A 427 4.36 6.71 17.13
C VAL A 427 5.81 6.96 17.55
N LYS A 428 6.35 8.15 17.24
CA LYS A 428 7.69 8.57 17.68
C LYS A 428 7.84 8.55 19.20
N ARG A 429 6.90 9.20 19.91
CA ARG A 429 6.88 9.24 21.39
C ARG A 429 6.77 7.85 22.00
N LEU A 430 5.91 6.99 21.45
CA LEU A 430 5.79 5.59 21.88
C LEU A 430 7.13 4.85 21.76
N ALA A 431 7.81 5.00 20.63
CA ALA A 431 9.11 4.37 20.44
C ALA A 431 10.17 4.94 21.40
N GLU A 432 10.16 6.25 21.67
CA GLU A 432 11.09 6.88 22.62
C GLU A 432 10.90 6.39 24.06
N GLU A 433 9.66 6.15 24.49
CA GLU A 433 9.39 5.61 25.84
C GLU A 433 9.80 4.14 25.99
N ILE A 434 9.68 3.34 24.94
CA ILE A 434 10.01 1.90 24.98
C ILE A 434 11.51 1.67 24.74
N TRP A 435 12.15 2.46 23.87
CA TRP A 435 13.56 2.33 23.49
C TRP A 435 14.34 3.63 23.71
N PRO A 436 14.57 4.09 24.95
CA PRO A 436 15.24 5.36 25.21
C PRO A 436 16.57 5.51 24.43
N GLY A 437 16.73 6.64 23.73
CA GLY A 437 17.94 6.95 22.93
C GLY A 437 18.00 6.32 21.53
N TRP A 438 16.95 5.64 21.06
CA TRP A 438 16.96 5.05 19.71
C TRP A 438 17.00 6.10 18.57
N SER A 439 16.46 7.30 18.81
CA SER A 439 16.32 8.39 17.84
C SER A 439 17.54 9.30 17.74
N THR A 440 18.53 9.17 18.64
CA THR A 440 19.79 9.91 18.57
C THR A 440 20.75 9.19 17.63
N ARG A 441 20.65 9.47 16.33
CA ARG A 441 21.63 9.07 15.31
C ARG A 441 22.41 10.28 14.79
#